data_AF-A0AAJ7WKQ3-F1
#
_entry.id   AF-A0AAJ7WKQ3-F1
#
_cell.length_a   1.000
_cell.length_b   1.000
_cell.length_c   1.000
_cell.angle_alpha   90.00
_cell.angle_beta   90.00
_cell.angle_gamma   90.00
#
_symmetry.space_group_name_H-M   'P 1'
#
loop_
_entity.id
_entity.type
_entity.pdbx_description
1 polymer ?
#
loop_
_entity_poly.entity_id
_entity_poly.type
_entity_poly.pdbx_seq_one_letter_code
_entity_poly.pdbx_strand_id
1 'polypeptide(L)'
;MYTALLMQAAREFPGFNLEAVNNHDGLTPLKMAAKMGKIGIFGHMLRREVADPRVRHLSRKFTDWAYGPVFSSLYDLSSIDTFSESNSVLSIIVNGGNIQNRHEMLSMEPLHELLEDKWAKFGGCLFYLSLAGYLAYLVVFTLVAYHRPTGPTLSLEYSTRHDYFRLAGEIITVLGAALLFFMEVKNLCLRHCPSFQTMLVDGSFQLLL
;
A
#
# COMPACT_ATOMS: atom_id res chain seq x y z
N MET A 1 9.13 -24.11 18.76
CA MET A 1 10.33 -23.49 19.36
C MET A 1 10.12 -22.03 19.73
N TYR A 2 9.70 -21.15 18.79
CA TYR A 2 9.48 -19.71 19.07
C TYR A 2 8.50 -19.41 20.22
N THR A 3 7.30 -20.00 20.21
CA THR A 3 6.30 -19.80 21.28
C THR A 3 6.79 -20.25 22.65
N ALA A 4 7.58 -21.33 22.70
CA ALA A 4 8.11 -21.86 23.95
C ALA A 4 9.08 -20.86 24.62
N LEU A 5 9.94 -20.22 23.83
CA LEU A 5 10.85 -19.18 24.32
C LEU A 5 10.10 -17.96 24.86
N LEU A 6 9.05 -17.51 24.15
CA LEU A 6 8.22 -16.40 24.61
C LEU A 6 7.47 -16.74 25.91
N MET A 7 6.91 -17.94 25.99
CA MET A 7 6.22 -18.40 27.21
C MET A 7 7.18 -18.51 28.40
N GLN A 8 8.38 -19.03 28.19
CA GLN A 8 9.39 -19.12 29.25
C GLN A 8 9.86 -17.73 29.69
N ALA A 9 10.17 -16.85 28.74
CA ALA A 9 10.62 -15.51 29.06
C ALA A 9 9.55 -14.68 29.78
N ALA A 10 8.27 -14.83 29.43
CA ALA A 10 7.19 -14.15 30.13
C ALA A 10 6.91 -14.72 31.54
N ARG A 11 7.27 -15.98 31.79
CA ARG A 11 7.23 -16.58 33.13
C ARG A 11 8.37 -16.09 34.02
N GLU A 12 9.56 -15.94 33.45
CA GLU A 12 10.75 -15.46 34.17
C GLU A 12 10.75 -13.93 34.35
N PHE A 13 10.26 -13.19 33.36
CA PHE A 13 10.27 -11.72 33.31
C PHE A 13 8.89 -11.15 32.90
N PRO A 14 7.90 -11.09 33.82
CA PRO A 14 6.51 -10.73 33.51
C PRO A 14 6.31 -9.28 33.04
N GLY A 15 7.29 -8.39 33.23
CA GLY A 15 7.24 -7.00 32.77
C GLY A 15 7.93 -6.74 31.42
N PHE A 16 8.56 -7.77 30.82
CA PHE A 16 9.41 -7.59 29.64
C PHE A 16 8.79 -8.28 28.41
N ASN A 17 8.41 -7.48 27.41
CA ASN A 17 7.88 -8.00 26.16
C ASN A 17 9.01 -8.19 25.12
N LEU A 18 9.41 -9.44 24.88
CA LEU A 18 10.45 -9.78 23.92
C LEU A 18 10.11 -9.36 22.49
N GLU A 19 8.83 -9.28 22.12
CA GLU A 19 8.43 -8.90 20.77
C GLU A 19 8.52 -7.40 20.50
N ALA A 20 8.55 -6.59 21.57
CA ALA A 20 8.74 -5.15 21.47
C ALA A 20 10.21 -4.75 21.32
N VAL A 21 11.14 -5.71 21.44
CA VAL A 21 12.57 -5.44 21.28
C VAL A 21 12.90 -5.28 19.80
N ASN A 22 13.50 -4.13 19.48
CA ASN A 22 13.91 -3.79 18.13
C ASN A 22 15.38 -4.19 17.88
N ASN A 23 15.69 -4.54 16.64
CA ASN A 23 17.08 -4.64 16.19
C ASN A 23 17.68 -3.25 15.90
N HIS A 24 18.95 -3.21 15.45
CA HIS A 24 19.64 -1.96 15.08
C HIS A 24 18.93 -1.19 13.94
N ASP A 25 18.15 -1.89 13.11
CA ASP A 25 17.35 -1.31 12.03
C ASP A 25 15.95 -0.86 12.51
N GLY A 26 15.63 -0.95 13.81
CA GLY A 26 14.31 -0.61 14.34
C GLY A 26 13.20 -1.62 14.02
N LEU A 27 13.57 -2.87 13.66
CA LEU A 27 12.64 -3.94 13.29
C LEU A 27 12.38 -4.87 14.48
N THR A 28 11.10 -5.11 14.77
CA THR A 28 10.64 -6.17 15.66
C THR A 28 10.80 -7.54 14.98
N PRO A 29 10.75 -8.67 15.73
CA PRO A 29 10.84 -10.00 15.15
C PRO A 29 9.80 -10.27 14.04
N LEU A 30 8.60 -9.71 14.18
CA LEU A 30 7.54 -9.79 13.18
C LEU A 30 7.89 -8.99 11.91
N LYS A 31 8.35 -7.74 12.06
CA LYS A 31 8.79 -6.92 10.93
C LYS A 31 9.97 -7.55 10.20
N MET A 32 10.87 -8.19 10.93
CA MET A 32 12.00 -8.92 10.37
C MET A 32 11.55 -10.15 9.57
N ALA A 33 10.60 -10.93 10.11
CA ALA A 33 10.01 -12.05 9.38
C ALA A 33 9.34 -11.59 8.07
N ALA A 34 8.68 -10.43 8.10
CA ALA A 34 8.10 -9.80 6.93
C ALA A 34 9.14 -9.36 5.90
N LYS A 35 10.17 -8.61 6.32
CA LYS A 35 11.27 -8.16 5.46
C LYS A 35 12.02 -9.32 4.79
N MET A 36 12.16 -10.45 5.49
CA MET A 36 12.86 -11.63 5.00
C MET A 36 11.99 -12.60 4.19
N GLY A 37 10.68 -12.34 4.03
CA GLY A 37 9.79 -13.22 3.27
C GLY A 37 9.55 -14.60 3.89
N LYS A 38 9.70 -14.75 5.21
CA LYS A 38 9.62 -16.05 5.90
C LYS A 38 8.19 -16.36 6.32
N ILE A 39 7.40 -16.87 5.36
CA ILE A 39 5.97 -17.18 5.51
C ILE A 39 5.67 -18.05 6.74
N GLY A 40 6.42 -19.15 6.94
CA GLY A 40 6.11 -20.12 8.00
C GLY A 40 6.14 -19.51 9.41
N ILE A 41 7.20 -18.78 9.74
CA ILE A 41 7.31 -18.12 11.06
C ILE A 41 6.37 -16.91 11.15
N PHE A 42 6.19 -16.17 10.06
CA PHE A 42 5.30 -15.02 9.99
C PHE A 42 3.83 -15.42 10.26
N GLY A 43 3.32 -16.42 9.56
CA GLY A 43 1.97 -16.94 9.75
C GLY A 43 1.78 -17.56 11.14
N HIS A 44 2.80 -18.23 11.67
CA HIS A 44 2.77 -18.77 13.03
C HIS A 44 2.74 -17.66 14.10
N MET A 45 3.43 -16.53 13.90
CA MET A 45 3.33 -15.37 14.80
C MET A 45 1.93 -14.76 14.76
N LEU A 46 1.36 -14.54 13.56
CA LEU A 46 0.04 -13.93 13.40
C LEU A 46 -1.10 -14.77 13.98
N ARG A 47 -1.07 -16.09 13.74
CA ARG A 47 -2.11 -17.02 14.20
C ARG A 47 -1.90 -17.54 15.61
N ARG A 48 -0.96 -16.95 16.37
CA ARG A 48 -0.63 -17.43 17.71
C ARG A 48 -1.77 -17.16 18.68
N GLU A 49 -2.29 -18.25 19.23
CA GLU A 49 -3.26 -18.28 20.32
C GLU A 49 -2.65 -19.03 21.51
N VAL A 50 -2.68 -18.42 22.70
CA VAL A 50 -2.13 -19.00 23.93
C VAL A 50 -3.25 -19.23 24.94
N ALA A 51 -3.42 -20.49 25.35
CA ALA A 51 -4.47 -20.89 26.30
C ALA A 51 -4.15 -20.54 27.77
N ASP A 52 -2.88 -20.42 28.13
CA ASP A 52 -2.46 -20.13 29.52
C ASP A 52 -2.83 -18.69 29.91
N PRO A 53 -3.70 -18.48 30.93
CA PRO A 53 -4.20 -17.16 31.30
C PRO A 53 -3.10 -16.21 31.77
N ARG A 54 -1.98 -16.70 32.30
CA ARG A 54 -0.87 -15.86 32.79
C ARG A 54 -0.12 -15.16 31.66
N VAL A 55 -0.07 -15.79 30.49
CA VAL A 55 0.66 -15.33 29.30
C VAL A 55 -0.28 -15.01 28.13
N ARG A 56 -1.59 -14.90 28.40
CA ARG A 56 -2.63 -14.66 27.38
C ARG A 56 -2.44 -13.35 26.63
N HIS A 57 -1.85 -12.34 27.28
CA HIS A 57 -1.52 -11.03 26.68
C HIS A 57 -0.53 -11.12 25.50
N LEU A 58 0.17 -12.25 25.33
CA LEU A 58 1.05 -12.50 24.17
C LEU A 58 0.31 -13.09 22.97
N SER A 59 -0.97 -13.45 23.11
CA SER A 59 -1.75 -13.96 21.99
C SER A 59 -2.02 -12.83 21.00
N ARG A 60 -1.88 -13.13 19.71
CA ARG A 60 -2.20 -12.18 18.63
C ARG A 60 -3.53 -12.52 17.97
N LYS A 61 -3.98 -13.77 18.11
CA LYS A 61 -5.31 -14.24 17.74
C LYS A 61 -6.10 -14.55 19.01
N PHE A 62 -7.31 -14.01 19.09
CA PHE A 62 -8.28 -14.31 20.13
C PHE A 62 -9.55 -14.87 19.50
N THR A 63 -10.10 -15.93 20.06
CA THR A 63 -11.42 -16.45 19.68
C THR A 63 -12.47 -15.82 20.59
N ASP A 64 -13.30 -14.93 20.05
CA ASP A 64 -14.32 -14.22 20.84
C ASP A 64 -15.51 -15.14 21.15
N TRP A 65 -15.98 -15.87 20.15
CA TRP A 65 -17.04 -16.85 20.28
C TRP A 65 -16.96 -17.89 19.17
N ALA A 66 -17.48 -19.08 19.45
CA ALA A 66 -17.59 -20.17 18.49
C ALA A 66 -18.94 -20.87 18.67
N TYR A 67 -19.68 -21.00 17.57
CA TYR A 67 -20.95 -21.69 17.48
C TYR A 67 -20.91 -22.70 16.33
N GLY A 68 -20.64 -23.97 16.67
CA GLY A 68 -20.50 -25.03 15.68
C GLY A 68 -19.41 -24.69 14.64
N PRO A 69 -19.74 -24.58 13.34
CA PRO A 69 -18.78 -24.24 12.30
C PRO A 69 -18.45 -22.73 12.20
N VAL A 70 -19.24 -21.85 12.84
CA VAL A 70 -19.04 -20.39 12.78
C VAL A 70 -18.27 -19.95 14.01
N PHE A 71 -17.15 -19.25 13.80
CA PHE A 71 -16.37 -18.66 14.88
C PHE A 71 -15.97 -17.23 14.54
N SER A 72 -15.84 -16.41 15.57
CA SER A 72 -15.32 -15.04 15.46
C SER A 72 -13.93 -15.01 16.06
N SER A 73 -12.96 -14.57 15.26
CA SER A 73 -11.59 -14.36 15.71
C SER A 73 -11.15 -12.92 15.56
N LEU A 74 -10.50 -12.40 16.60
CA LEU A 74 -9.95 -11.07 16.67
C LEU A 74 -8.43 -11.13 16.53
N TYR A 75 -7.88 -10.31 15.65
CA TYR A 75 -6.45 -10.21 15.38
C TYR A 75 -5.89 -8.88 15.88
N ASP A 76 -4.72 -8.92 16.51
CA ASP A 76 -3.99 -7.71 16.91
C ASP A 76 -3.33 -7.03 15.70
N LEU A 77 -3.78 -5.81 15.39
CA LEU A 77 -3.33 -5.01 14.26
C LEU A 77 -2.22 -4.00 14.60
N SER A 78 -1.80 -3.90 15.86
CA SER A 78 -0.94 -2.82 16.37
C SER A 78 0.36 -2.61 15.58
N SER A 79 1.00 -3.71 15.14
CA SER A 79 2.23 -3.70 14.33
C SER A 79 1.99 -3.90 12.82
N ILE A 80 0.75 -4.22 12.44
CA ILE A 80 0.38 -4.62 11.08
C ILE A 80 -0.12 -3.42 10.27
N ASP A 81 -0.97 -2.61 10.89
CA ASP A 81 -1.62 -1.49 10.26
C ASP A 81 -0.66 -0.28 10.10
N THR A 82 -0.94 0.57 9.11
CA THR A 82 -0.16 1.74 8.74
C THR A 82 -0.49 2.97 9.61
N PHE A 83 -1.50 2.89 10.49
CA PHE A 83 -1.93 4.00 11.32
C PHE A 83 -0.96 4.30 12.49
N SER A 84 -0.48 3.27 13.18
CA SER A 84 0.31 3.40 14.41
C SER A 84 1.79 3.68 14.16
N GLU A 85 2.37 3.08 13.11
CA GLU A 85 3.81 3.06 12.89
C GLU A 85 4.16 3.30 11.41
N SER A 86 5.15 4.17 11.15
CA SER A 86 5.65 4.44 9.79
C SER A 86 6.25 3.19 9.11
N ASN A 87 6.90 2.32 9.89
CA ASN A 87 7.46 1.04 9.45
C ASN A 87 6.54 -0.14 9.80
N SER A 88 5.27 -0.07 9.39
CA SER A 88 4.28 -1.14 9.55
C SER A 88 4.67 -2.42 8.78
N VAL A 89 4.17 -3.58 9.21
CA VAL A 89 4.37 -4.84 8.45
C VAL A 89 3.80 -4.72 7.04
N LEU A 90 2.62 -4.11 6.88
CA LEU A 90 1.99 -3.96 5.56
C LEU A 90 2.86 -3.09 4.64
N SER A 91 3.39 -1.97 5.13
CA SER A 91 4.29 -1.12 4.33
C SER A 91 5.60 -1.80 3.98
N ILE A 92 6.18 -2.61 4.87
CA ILE A 92 7.40 -3.38 4.59
C ILE A 92 7.15 -4.43 3.50
N ILE A 93 6.02 -5.15 3.54
CA ILE A 93 5.71 -6.17 2.53
C ILE A 93 5.42 -5.53 1.17
N VAL A 94 4.65 -4.44 1.13
CA VAL A 94 4.28 -3.75 -0.11
C VAL A 94 5.48 -3.05 -0.74
N ASN A 95 6.32 -2.39 0.06
CA ASN A 95 7.52 -1.70 -0.45
C ASN A 95 8.72 -2.64 -0.67
N GLY A 96 8.66 -3.86 -0.13
CA GLY A 96 9.72 -4.85 -0.22
C GLY A 96 9.77 -5.55 -1.58
N GLY A 97 10.29 -4.87 -2.60
CA GLY A 97 10.36 -5.40 -3.97
C GLY A 97 11.22 -6.67 -4.14
N ASN A 98 12.12 -6.97 -3.21
CA ASN A 98 13.00 -8.15 -3.26
C ASN A 98 12.41 -9.38 -2.53
N ILE A 99 11.15 -9.32 -2.08
CA ILE A 99 10.50 -10.42 -1.36
C ILE A 99 9.79 -11.33 -2.38
N GLN A 100 10.40 -12.46 -2.73
CA GLN A 100 9.81 -13.41 -3.69
C GLN A 100 8.41 -13.91 -3.27
N ASN A 101 8.23 -14.13 -1.97
CA ASN A 101 7.02 -14.72 -1.38
C ASN A 101 5.95 -13.68 -0.96
N ARG A 102 6.02 -12.44 -1.47
CA ARG A 102 5.14 -11.34 -1.02
C ARG A 102 3.66 -11.63 -1.21
N HIS A 103 3.29 -12.23 -2.33
CA HIS A 103 1.89 -12.50 -2.69
C HIS A 103 1.27 -13.52 -1.74
N GLU A 104 2.01 -14.57 -1.40
CA GLU A 104 1.57 -15.59 -0.45
C GLU A 104 1.45 -15.03 0.97
N MET A 105 2.36 -14.12 1.35
CA MET A 105 2.26 -13.40 2.64
C MET A 105 1.03 -12.49 2.72
N LEU A 106 0.71 -11.76 1.65
CA LEU A 106 -0.46 -10.89 1.58
C LEU A 106 -1.78 -11.68 1.52
N SER A 107 -1.73 -12.92 1.02
CA SER A 107 -2.89 -13.83 0.98
C SER A 107 -3.22 -14.46 2.33
N MET A 108 -2.47 -14.14 3.39
CA MET A 108 -2.83 -14.56 4.73
C MET A 108 -4.10 -13.84 5.20
N GLU A 109 -5.01 -14.62 5.76
CA GLU A 109 -6.33 -14.23 6.28
C GLU A 109 -6.40 -12.81 6.91
N PRO A 110 -5.64 -12.46 7.98
CA PRO A 110 -5.78 -11.13 8.60
C PRO A 110 -5.29 -9.98 7.71
N LEU A 111 -4.34 -10.22 6.80
CA LEU A 111 -3.85 -9.20 5.87
C LEU A 111 -4.79 -9.02 4.68
N HIS A 112 -5.31 -10.13 4.16
CA HIS A 112 -6.24 -10.14 3.05
C HIS A 112 -7.54 -9.42 3.43
N GLU A 113 -8.16 -9.79 4.55
CA GLU A 113 -9.39 -9.15 5.04
C GLU A 113 -9.15 -7.66 5.33
N LEU A 114 -8.02 -7.30 5.98
CA LEU A 114 -7.68 -5.90 6.25
C LEU A 114 -7.53 -5.07 4.97
N LEU A 115 -6.94 -5.63 3.93
CA LEU A 115 -6.78 -4.97 2.63
C LEU A 115 -8.11 -4.81 1.91
N GLU A 116 -8.97 -5.83 1.92
CA GLU A 116 -10.31 -5.75 1.35
C GLU A 116 -11.15 -4.68 2.05
N ASP A 117 -11.09 -4.62 3.38
CA ASP A 117 -11.79 -3.63 4.19
C ASP A 117 -11.35 -2.20 3.87
N LYS A 118 -10.03 -1.99 3.75
CA LYS A 118 -9.46 -0.68 3.36
C LYS A 118 -9.84 -0.31 1.93
N TRP A 119 -9.85 -1.28 1.03
CA TRP A 119 -10.26 -1.07 -0.36
C TRP A 119 -11.73 -0.68 -0.43
N ALA A 120 -12.62 -1.41 0.25
CA ALA A 120 -14.05 -1.13 0.26
C ALA A 120 -14.38 0.25 0.86
N LYS A 121 -13.69 0.66 1.94
CA LYS A 121 -13.96 1.92 2.64
C LYS A 121 -13.33 3.15 1.95
N PHE A 122 -12.09 3.03 1.49
CA PHE A 122 -11.31 4.19 1.03
C PHE A 122 -10.78 4.01 -0.39
N GLY A 123 -10.17 2.85 -0.67
CA GLY A 123 -9.44 2.60 -1.91
C GLY A 123 -10.32 2.73 -3.15
N GLY A 124 -11.47 2.06 -3.16
CA GLY A 124 -12.39 2.05 -4.29
C GLY A 124 -12.90 3.44 -4.65
N CYS A 125 -13.40 4.19 -3.66
CA CYS A 125 -13.92 5.54 -3.88
C CYS A 125 -12.85 6.48 -4.45
N LEU A 126 -11.67 6.53 -3.83
CA LEU A 126 -10.58 7.39 -4.28
C LEU A 126 -10.07 6.97 -5.67
N PHE A 127 -10.01 5.66 -5.94
CA PHE A 127 -9.60 5.12 -7.23
C PHE A 127 -10.57 5.53 -8.34
N TYR A 128 -11.88 5.35 -8.15
CA TYR A 128 -12.87 5.74 -9.15
C TYR A 128 -12.92 7.25 -9.39
N LEU A 129 -12.76 8.06 -8.35
CA LEU A 129 -12.66 9.52 -8.50
C LEU A 129 -11.41 9.92 -9.30
N SER A 130 -10.27 9.30 -9.00
CA SER A 130 -9.01 9.53 -9.72
C SER A 130 -9.12 9.08 -11.19
N LEU A 131 -9.73 7.92 -11.43
CA LEU A 131 -9.98 7.38 -12.76
C LEU A 131 -10.90 8.31 -13.58
N ALA A 132 -11.99 8.78 -13.00
CA ALA A 132 -12.90 9.72 -13.65
C ALA A 132 -12.19 11.04 -14.00
N GLY A 133 -11.36 11.56 -13.10
CA GLY A 133 -10.55 12.76 -13.34
C GLY A 133 -9.56 12.58 -14.50
N TYR A 134 -8.87 11.44 -14.56
CA TYR A 134 -7.94 11.14 -15.66
C TYR A 134 -8.65 10.95 -17.00
N LEU A 135 -9.81 10.26 -17.01
CA LEU A 135 -10.63 10.13 -18.23
C LEU A 135 -11.12 11.50 -18.72
N ALA A 136 -11.54 12.39 -17.82
CA ALA A 136 -11.93 13.74 -18.20
C ALA A 136 -10.75 14.53 -18.81
N TYR A 137 -9.54 14.39 -18.26
CA TYR A 137 -8.33 14.97 -18.83
C TYR A 137 -8.05 14.47 -20.25
N LEU A 138 -8.18 13.15 -20.50
CA LEU A 138 -8.02 12.59 -21.84
C LEU A 138 -9.08 13.09 -22.83
N VAL A 139 -10.33 13.27 -22.40
CA VAL A 139 -11.39 13.85 -23.24
C VAL A 139 -11.05 15.29 -23.62
N VAL A 140 -10.59 16.11 -22.68
CA VAL A 140 -10.16 17.49 -22.98
C VAL A 140 -8.97 17.50 -23.95
N PHE A 141 -7.97 16.65 -23.69
CA PHE A 141 -6.79 16.54 -24.55
C PHE A 141 -7.15 16.12 -25.98
N THR A 142 -8.02 15.13 -26.14
CA THR A 142 -8.46 14.65 -27.46
C THR A 142 -9.28 15.70 -28.21
N LEU A 143 -10.17 16.43 -27.53
CA LEU A 143 -10.92 17.54 -28.12
C LEU A 143 -10.00 18.67 -28.61
N VAL A 144 -9.01 19.06 -27.80
CA VAL A 144 -8.01 20.07 -28.17
C VAL A 144 -7.20 19.61 -29.39
N ALA A 145 -6.77 18.35 -29.42
CA ALA A 145 -6.02 17.78 -30.54
C ALA A 145 -6.87 17.70 -31.83
N TYR A 146 -8.14 17.33 -31.71
CA TYR A 146 -9.07 17.21 -32.84
C TYR A 146 -9.44 18.57 -33.45
N HIS A 147 -9.69 19.57 -32.61
CA HIS A 147 -10.03 20.93 -33.05
C HIS A 147 -8.82 21.78 -33.44
N ARG A 148 -7.62 21.18 -33.50
CA ARG A 148 -6.43 21.87 -33.95
C ARG A 148 -6.52 22.13 -35.46
N PRO A 149 -6.47 23.40 -35.91
CA PRO A 149 -6.51 23.72 -37.33
C PRO A 149 -5.26 23.17 -38.03
N THR A 150 -5.46 22.34 -39.05
CA THR A 150 -4.42 21.76 -39.90
C THR A 150 -4.05 22.76 -41.00
N GLY A 151 -3.43 23.87 -40.61
CA GLY A 151 -2.88 24.89 -41.52
C GLY A 151 -1.34 24.84 -41.58
N PRO A 152 -0.72 25.29 -42.68
CA PRO A 152 0.73 25.30 -42.85
C PRO A 152 1.45 26.34 -41.96
N THR A 153 0.72 27.28 -41.36
CA THR A 153 1.24 28.28 -40.42
C THR A 153 0.63 28.07 -39.04
N LEU A 154 1.47 28.14 -38.01
CA LEU A 154 1.10 28.07 -36.59
C LEU A 154 0.33 29.37 -36.24
N SER A 155 -0.93 29.45 -36.67
CA SER A 155 -1.79 30.62 -36.51
C SER A 155 -2.21 30.75 -35.05
N LEU A 156 -1.47 31.59 -34.32
CA LEU A 156 -1.75 32.01 -32.95
C LEU A 156 -2.86 33.10 -32.88
N GLU A 157 -3.63 33.30 -33.95
CA GLU A 157 -4.71 34.28 -33.99
C GLU A 157 -5.97 33.71 -33.33
N TYR A 158 -6.12 33.98 -32.03
CA TYR A 158 -7.34 33.70 -31.27
C TYR A 158 -8.31 34.88 -31.43
N SER A 159 -9.23 34.79 -32.40
CA SER A 159 -10.20 35.88 -32.65
C SER A 159 -11.65 35.44 -32.41
N THR A 160 -11.95 34.14 -32.56
CA THR A 160 -13.30 33.60 -32.47
C THR A 160 -13.59 33.06 -31.07
N ARG A 161 -14.86 33.09 -30.61
CA ARG A 161 -15.28 32.46 -29.33
C ARG A 161 -14.83 31.00 -29.20
N HIS A 162 -14.85 30.25 -30.29
CA HIS A 162 -14.39 28.85 -30.31
C HIS A 162 -12.88 28.72 -30.05
N ASP A 163 -12.09 29.70 -30.48
CA ASP A 163 -10.64 29.73 -30.28
C ASP A 163 -10.29 29.96 -28.81
N TYR A 164 -11.10 30.75 -28.08
CA TYR A 164 -10.93 30.93 -26.63
C TYR A 164 -11.22 29.66 -25.82
N PHE A 165 -12.24 28.88 -26.19
CA PHE A 165 -12.49 27.57 -25.56
C PHE A 165 -11.35 26.59 -25.82
N ARG A 166 -10.78 26.60 -27.03
CA ARG A 166 -9.60 25.80 -27.38
C ARG A 166 -8.38 26.22 -26.55
N LEU A 167 -8.12 27.53 -26.44
CA LEU A 167 -7.02 28.07 -25.62
C LEU A 167 -7.14 27.66 -24.16
N ALA A 168 -8.35 27.72 -23.58
CA ALA A 168 -8.59 27.24 -22.22
C ALA A 168 -8.27 25.74 -22.08
N GLY A 169 -8.67 24.93 -23.05
CA GLY A 169 -8.32 23.51 -23.12
C GLY A 169 -6.81 23.28 -23.21
N GLU A 170 -6.11 24.03 -24.06
CA GLU A 170 -4.65 23.96 -24.19
C GLU A 170 -3.96 24.28 -22.85
N ILE A 171 -4.38 25.33 -22.14
CA ILE A 171 -3.85 25.69 -20.81
C ILE A 171 -4.09 24.55 -19.81
N ILE A 172 -5.30 23.98 -19.77
CA ILE A 172 -5.64 22.88 -18.87
C ILE A 172 -4.77 21.65 -19.17
N THR A 173 -4.55 21.33 -20.45
CA THR A 173 -3.74 20.17 -20.84
C THR A 173 -2.27 20.34 -20.46
N VAL A 174 -1.68 21.52 -20.69
CA VAL A 174 -0.28 21.80 -20.33
C VAL A 174 -0.11 21.81 -18.81
N LEU A 175 -1.03 22.44 -18.08
CA LEU A 175 -1.00 22.47 -16.62
C LEU A 175 -1.18 21.06 -16.03
N GLY A 176 -2.13 20.28 -16.56
CA GLY A 176 -2.35 18.90 -16.17
C GLY A 176 -1.12 18.02 -16.40
N ALA A 177 -0.50 18.12 -17.58
CA ALA A 177 0.74 17.42 -17.89
C ALA A 177 1.89 17.80 -16.93
N ALA A 178 2.05 19.09 -16.62
CA ALA A 178 3.07 19.55 -15.67
C ALA A 178 2.83 19.02 -14.25
N LEU A 179 1.57 18.96 -13.79
CA LEU A 179 1.22 18.40 -12.48
C LEU A 179 1.44 16.89 -12.41
N LEU A 180 1.04 16.15 -13.45
CA LEU A 180 1.30 14.71 -13.54
C LEU A 180 2.79 14.42 -13.52
N PHE A 181 3.58 15.16 -14.31
CA PHE A 181 5.03 15.05 -14.32
C PHE A 181 5.65 15.31 -12.93
N PHE A 182 5.23 16.37 -12.24
CA PHE A 182 5.73 16.67 -10.89
C PHE A 182 5.38 15.57 -9.88
N MET A 183 4.15 15.03 -9.96
CA MET A 183 3.72 13.93 -9.08
C MET A 183 4.56 12.67 -9.33
N GLU A 184 4.84 12.31 -10.57
CA GLU A 184 5.69 11.15 -10.89
C GLU A 184 7.15 11.36 -10.46
N VAL A 185 7.73 12.54 -10.68
CA VAL A 185 9.08 12.88 -10.19
C VAL A 185 9.16 12.77 -8.67
N LYS A 186 8.15 13.30 -7.96
CA LYS A 186 8.07 13.17 -6.50
C LYS A 186 7.95 11.71 -6.07
N ASN A 187 7.10 10.92 -6.74
CA ASN A 187 6.93 9.50 -6.44
C ASN A 187 8.22 8.71 -6.65
N LEU A 188 8.97 8.99 -7.73
CA LEU A 188 10.27 8.38 -8.00
C LEU A 188 11.29 8.73 -6.91
N CYS A 189 11.35 10.01 -6.50
CA CYS A 189 12.25 10.47 -5.45
C CYS A 189 11.93 9.83 -4.09
N LEU A 190 10.65 9.73 -3.74
CA LEU A 190 10.19 9.17 -2.47
C LEU A 190 10.34 7.64 -2.39
N ARG A 191 10.21 6.92 -3.51
CA ARG A 191 10.31 5.45 -3.54
C ARG A 191 11.73 4.89 -3.47
N HIS A 192 12.75 5.74 -3.29
CA HIS A 192 14.15 5.34 -3.12
C HIS A 192 14.60 4.38 -4.24
N CYS A 193 14.85 4.92 -5.44
CA CYS A 193 15.38 4.24 -6.64
C CYS A 193 15.23 2.70 -6.63
N PRO A 194 14.01 2.18 -6.87
CA PRO A 194 13.84 0.74 -7.02
C PRO A 194 14.75 0.24 -8.15
N SER A 195 15.21 -1.00 -8.06
CA SER A 195 15.87 -1.67 -9.18
C SER A 195 15.09 -1.42 -10.48
N PHE A 196 15.78 -1.13 -11.58
CA PHE A 196 15.16 -0.85 -12.88
C PHE A 196 14.17 -1.95 -13.31
N GLN A 197 14.40 -3.20 -12.88
CA GLN A 197 13.49 -4.32 -13.10
C GLN A 197 12.17 -4.22 -12.32
N THR A 198 12.19 -3.78 -11.07
CA THR A 198 10.95 -3.60 -10.29
C THR A 198 10.17 -2.37 -10.77
N MET A 199 10.85 -1.33 -11.26
CA MET A 199 10.18 -0.19 -11.91
C MET A 199 9.48 -0.55 -13.22
N LEU A 200 10.08 -1.41 -14.06
CA LEU A 200 9.47 -1.86 -15.31
C LEU A 200 8.28 -2.80 -15.09
N VAL A 201 8.34 -3.67 -14.07
CA VAL A 201 7.28 -4.66 -13.81
C VAL A 201 6.13 -4.09 -12.98
N ASP A 202 6.43 -3.43 -11.85
CA ASP A 202 5.40 -2.89 -10.95
C ASP A 202 5.00 -1.44 -11.30
N GLY A 203 5.79 -0.73 -12.12
CA GLY A 203 5.63 0.69 -12.43
C GLY A 203 5.56 1.03 -13.93
N SER A 204 5.29 0.05 -14.81
CA SER A 204 5.16 0.29 -16.26
C SER A 204 4.19 1.41 -16.61
N PHE A 205 3.09 1.54 -15.86
CA PHE A 205 2.14 2.64 -16.02
C PHE A 205 2.73 4.00 -15.59
N GLN A 206 3.59 4.04 -14.56
CA GLN A 206 4.28 5.26 -14.14
C GLN A 206 5.35 5.71 -15.13
N LEU A 207 5.88 4.78 -15.94
CA LEU A 207 6.82 5.11 -17.03
C LEU A 207 6.11 5.63 -18.28
N LEU A 208 4.84 5.30 -18.47
CA LEU A 208 4.06 5.64 -19.67
C LEU A 208 3.27 6.95 -19.54
N LEU A 209 3.02 7.41 -18.31
CA LEU A 209 2.27 8.64 -18.00
C LEU A 209 3.19 9.87 -17.93
#